data_AF-A0A3Q3WHK9-F1
#
_entry.id   AF-A0A3Q3WHK9-F1
#
_cell.length_a   1.000
_cell.length_b   1.000
_cell.length_c   1.000
_cell.angle_alpha   90.00
_cell.angle_beta   90.00
_cell.angle_gamma   90.00
#
_symmetry.space_group_name_H-M   'P 1'
#
loop_
_entity.id
_entity.type
_entity.pdbx_description
1 polymer ?
#
loop_
_entity_poly.entity_id
_entity_poly.type
_entity_poly.pdbx_seq_one_letter_code
_entity_poly.pdbx_strand_id
1 'polypeptide(L)'
;LDAHQSFSKAPRRLPEVRLLLLGERETGKSSAGNAILGKTGLFQVGVVTEECIRQQAEVAMRLVTVVDSPGWEGDPNGPKCARCLQEQTVQLIWKSASLADV
;
A
#
# COMPACT_ATOMS: atom_id res chain seq x y z
N LEU A 1 -31.16 -32.57 26.99
CA LEU A 1 -29.82 -32.98 26.52
C LEU A 1 -29.51 -32.01 25.40
N ASP A 2 -29.17 -30.78 25.78
CA ASP A 2 -29.31 -29.63 24.90
C ASP A 2 -28.02 -28.84 24.83
N ALA A 3 -27.85 -28.22 23.67
CA ALA A 3 -26.76 -27.37 23.22
C ALA A 3 -25.51 -28.14 22.77
N HIS A 4 -25.55 -28.61 21.52
CA HIS A 4 -24.42 -28.40 20.62
C HIS A 4 -24.14 -26.89 20.60
N GLN A 5 -23.27 -26.43 21.50
CA GLN A 5 -22.77 -25.07 21.49
C GLN A 5 -21.91 -24.92 20.24
N SER A 6 -22.54 -24.44 19.16
CA SER A 6 -21.82 -24.05 17.96
C SER A 6 -20.89 -22.91 18.35
N PHE A 7 -19.60 -23.23 18.53
CA PHE A 7 -18.57 -22.22 18.48
C PHE A 7 -18.68 -21.57 17.12
N SER A 8 -19.34 -20.42 17.04
CA SER A 8 -19.29 -19.57 15.87
C SER A 8 -17.81 -19.21 15.68
N LYS A 9 -17.14 -19.96 14.81
CA LYS A 9 -15.78 -19.70 14.40
C LYS A 9 -15.87 -18.49 13.45
N ALA A 10 -16.23 -17.34 14.00
CA ALA A 10 -16.10 -16.07 13.29
C ALA A 10 -14.66 -16.04 12.78
N PRO A 11 -14.43 -15.93 11.47
CA PRO A 11 -13.08 -15.92 10.95
C PRO A 11 -12.37 -14.75 11.62
N ARG A 12 -11.37 -15.06 12.46
CA ARG A 12 -10.50 -14.05 13.02
C ARG A 12 -9.74 -13.47 11.83
N ARG A 13 -10.19 -12.32 11.31
CA ARG A 13 -9.49 -11.59 10.26
C ARG A 13 -8.07 -11.33 10.78
N LEU A 14 -7.07 -11.64 9.96
CA LEU A 14 -5.69 -11.35 10.31
C LEU A 14 -5.51 -9.82 10.44
N PRO A 15 -4.62 -9.33 11.33
CA PRO A 15 -4.37 -7.89 11.46
C PRO A 15 -4.03 -7.25 10.12
N GLU A 16 -4.33 -5.98 9.87
CA GLU A 16 -4.00 -5.36 8.57
C GLU A 16 -2.48 -5.34 8.27
N VAL A 17 -2.10 -5.33 7.00
CA VAL A 17 -0.74 -4.93 6.54
C VAL A 17 -0.84 -3.64 5.75
N ARG A 18 0.06 -2.68 6.03
CA ARG A 18 0.19 -1.43 5.28
C ARG A 18 1.58 -1.35 4.68
N LEU A 19 1.67 -1.15 3.37
CA LEU A 19 2.91 -1.11 2.60
C LEU A 19 2.99 0.20 1.81
N LEU A 20 4.18 0.80 1.76
CA LEU A 20 4.52 1.92 0.89
C LEU A 20 5.56 1.46 -0.11
N LEU A 21 5.28 1.62 -1.41
CA LEU A 21 6.20 1.26 -2.48
C LEU A 21 7.05 2.49 -2.83
N LEU A 22 8.37 2.38 -2.69
CA LEU A 22 9.35 3.42 -2.99
C LEU A 22 10.36 2.90 -4.01
N GLY A 23 10.91 3.80 -4.82
CA GLY A 23 11.80 3.46 -5.93
C GLY A 23 11.87 4.58 -6.97
N GLU A 24 12.88 4.55 -7.83
CA GLU A 24 13.02 5.47 -8.98
C GLU A 24 11.82 5.38 -9.93
N ARG A 25 11.66 6.36 -10.82
CA ARG A 25 10.66 6.31 -11.90
C ARG A 25 10.84 5.02 -12.71
N GLU A 26 9.72 4.44 -13.16
CA GLU A 26 9.69 3.27 -14.06
C GLU A 26 10.27 1.95 -13.52
N THR A 27 10.63 1.84 -12.23
CA THR A 27 11.13 0.59 -11.63
C THR A 27 10.06 -0.49 -11.36
N GLY A 28 8.82 -0.27 -11.80
CA GLY A 28 7.74 -1.25 -11.69
C GLY A 28 6.93 -1.25 -10.39
N LYS A 29 6.99 -0.19 -9.58
CA LYS A 29 6.23 -0.06 -8.31
C LYS A 29 4.72 -0.34 -8.48
N SER A 30 4.06 0.31 -9.43
CA SER A 30 2.64 0.12 -9.71
C SER A 30 2.30 -1.32 -10.11
N SER A 31 3.19 -1.97 -10.88
CA SER A 31 3.04 -3.38 -11.26
C SER A 31 3.17 -4.30 -10.05
N ALA A 32 4.16 -4.05 -9.17
CA ALA A 32 4.30 -4.77 -7.91
C ALA A 32 3.09 -4.57 -6.99
N GLY A 33 2.52 -3.36 -6.90
CA GLY A 33 1.30 -3.10 -6.13
C GLY A 33 0.11 -3.92 -6.61
N ASN A 34 -0.09 -4.02 -7.93
CA ASN A 34 -1.12 -4.88 -8.53
C ASN A 34 -0.88 -6.37 -8.19
N ALA A 35 0.37 -6.83 -8.27
CA ALA A 35 0.75 -8.20 -7.95
C ALA A 35 0.51 -8.52 -6.45
N ILE A 36 0.90 -7.62 -5.54
CA ILE A 36 0.70 -7.76 -4.10
C ILE A 36 -0.80 -7.86 -3.77
N LEU A 37 -1.63 -7.03 -4.40
CA LEU A 37 -3.08 -7.03 -4.18
C LEU A 37 -3.81 -8.15 -4.94
N GLY A 38 -3.10 -8.93 -5.77
CA GLY A 38 -3.66 -10.03 -6.56
C GLY A 38 -4.69 -9.58 -7.60
N LYS A 39 -4.66 -8.31 -8.01
CA LYS A 39 -5.62 -7.70 -8.94
C LYS A 39 -4.91 -6.80 -9.93
N THR A 40 -5.26 -6.92 -11.20
CA THR A 40 -4.76 -6.03 -12.27
C THR A 40 -5.58 -4.76 -12.35
N GLY A 41 -4.94 -3.62 -12.67
CA GLY A 41 -5.62 -2.37 -12.96
C GLY A 41 -6.02 -1.53 -11.74
N LEU A 42 -5.59 -1.90 -10.52
CA LEU A 42 -5.75 -1.04 -9.34
C LEU A 42 -4.80 0.15 -9.37
N PHE A 43 -3.58 -0.09 -9.86
CA PHE A 43 -2.60 0.91 -10.24
C PHE A 43 -2.39 0.88 -11.75
N GLN A 44 -2.26 2.06 -12.35
CA GLN A 44 -1.97 2.18 -13.79
C GLN A 44 -0.52 1.81 -14.05
N VAL A 45 -0.30 0.88 -14.99
CA VAL A 45 1.04 0.46 -15.41
C VAL A 45 1.37 1.14 -16.74
N GLY A 46 2.60 1.63 -16.89
CA GLY A 46 3.04 2.34 -18.10
C GLY A 46 2.66 3.82 -18.14
N VAL A 47 1.98 4.32 -17.10
CA VAL A 47 1.75 5.74 -16.85
C VAL A 47 2.56 6.14 -15.64
N VAL A 48 3.11 7.35 -15.65
CA VAL A 48 3.88 7.83 -14.51
C VAL A 48 2.92 8.17 -13.37
N THR A 49 3.22 7.61 -12.20
CA THR A 49 2.60 7.99 -10.94
C THR A 49 3.13 9.36 -10.49
N GLU A 50 2.30 10.40 -10.59
CA GLU A 50 2.65 11.78 -10.18
C GLU A 50 2.22 12.11 -8.73
N GLU A 51 1.30 11.33 -8.16
CA GLU A 51 0.82 11.45 -6.77
C GLU A 51 0.80 10.11 -6.05
N CYS A 52 0.76 10.12 -4.71
CA CYS A 52 0.63 8.88 -3.94
C CYS A 52 -0.78 8.30 -4.09
N ILE A 53 -0.87 7.05 -4.55
CA ILE A 53 -2.14 6.33 -4.76
C ILE A 53 -2.25 5.22 -3.72
N ARG A 54 -3.34 5.18 -2.96
CA ARG A 54 -3.63 4.12 -2.00
C ARG A 54 -4.67 3.15 -2.55
N GLN A 55 -4.39 1.86 -2.53
CA GLN A 55 -5.34 0.80 -2.86
C GLN A 55 -5.36 -0.27 -1.77
N GLN A 56 -6.49 -0.97 -1.66
CA GLN A 56 -6.71 -2.00 -0.65
C GLN A 56 -7.37 -3.23 -1.25
N ALA A 57 -6.99 -4.41 -0.76
CA ALA A 57 -7.67 -5.68 -1.09
C ALA A 57 -7.54 -6.68 0.07
N GLU A 58 -8.47 -7.63 0.12
CA GLU A 58 -8.33 -8.80 0.97
C GLU A 58 -7.46 -9.85 0.26
N VAL A 59 -6.32 -10.17 0.87
CA VAL A 59 -5.34 -11.15 0.37
C VAL A 59 -5.11 -12.15 1.50
N ALA A 60 -5.35 -13.44 1.25
CA ALA A 60 -5.18 -14.50 2.25
C ALA A 60 -5.85 -14.20 3.61
N MET A 61 -7.12 -13.75 3.58
CA MET A 61 -7.91 -13.35 4.78
C MET A 61 -7.32 -12.18 5.59
N ARG A 62 -6.46 -11.39 4.95
CA ARG A 62 -5.80 -10.23 5.54
C ARG A 62 -6.12 -9.00 4.70
N LEU A 63 -6.56 -7.91 5.34
CA LEU A 63 -6.65 -6.63 4.65
C LEU A 63 -5.23 -6.14 4.38
N VAL A 64 -4.92 -5.88 3.11
CA VAL A 64 -3.64 -5.35 2.67
C VAL A 64 -3.88 -4.00 2.02
N THR A 65 -3.20 -2.99 2.54
CA THR A 65 -3.16 -1.63 2.00
C THR A 65 -1.81 -1.40 1.35
N VAL A 66 -1.81 -0.99 0.10
CA VAL A 66 -0.61 -0.62 -0.65
C VAL A 66 -0.72 0.84 -1.05
N VAL A 67 0.33 1.61 -0.79
CA VAL A 67 0.49 2.96 -1.33
C VAL A 67 1.57 2.92 -2.40
N ASP A 68 1.18 3.15 -3.64
CA ASP A 68 2.10 3.46 -4.74
C ASP A 68 2.49 4.93 -4.65
N SER A 69 3.75 5.26 -4.91
CA SER A 69 4.28 6.62 -4.77
C SER A 69 5.00 7.08 -6.03
N PRO A 70 5.12 8.40 -6.24
CA PRO A 70 5.92 8.93 -7.34
C PRO A 70 7.36 8.46 -7.26
N GLY A 71 7.93 8.12 -8.41
CA GLY A 71 9.34 7.81 -8.50
C GLY A 71 10.19 9.07 -8.49
N TRP A 72 11.35 9.02 -7.84
CA TRP A 72 12.35 10.06 -8.04
C TRP A 72 13.00 9.91 -9.41
N GLU A 73 13.49 11.00 -9.98
CA GLU A 73 14.40 10.96 -11.12
C GLU A 73 15.82 10.78 -10.60
N GLY A 74 16.55 9.81 -11.15
CA GLY A 74 17.99 9.73 -10.96
C GLY A 74 18.64 10.97 -11.57
N ASP A 75 19.07 11.91 -10.74
CA ASP A 75 19.87 13.05 -11.21
C ASP A 75 21.27 12.54 -11.58
N PRO A 76 21.74 12.69 -12.83
CA PRO A 76 23.08 12.29 -13.24
C PRO A 76 24.20 13.07 -12.53
N ASN A 77 23.89 14.18 -11.84
CA ASN A 77 24.86 15.03 -11.12
C ASN A 77 24.82 14.88 -9.59
N GLY A 78 24.15 13.86 -9.06
CA GLY A 78 24.21 13.47 -7.65
C GLY A 78 22.83 13.42 -6.98
N PRO A 79 22.70 12.69 -5.86
CA PRO A 79 21.40 12.37 -5.31
C PRO A 79 20.70 13.64 -4.79
N LYS A 80 19.71 14.15 -5.54
CA LYS A 80 18.63 14.92 -4.91
C LYS A 80 18.01 13.99 -3.88
N CYS A 81 18.15 14.40 -2.61
CA CYS A 81 18.06 13.52 -1.46
C CYS A 81 16.76 12.71 -1.48
N ALA A 82 16.85 11.42 -1.83
CA ALA A 82 15.75 10.46 -1.72
C ALA A 82 15.13 10.46 -0.30
N ARG A 83 15.92 10.89 0.70
CA ARG A 83 15.52 11.04 2.10
C ARG A 83 14.46 12.13 2.34
N CYS A 84 14.49 13.26 1.62
CA CYS A 84 13.58 14.39 1.88
C CYS A 84 12.14 14.14 1.35
N LEU A 85 11.99 13.40 0.24
CA LEU A 85 10.67 13.00 -0.28
C LEU A 85 10.04 11.88 0.56
N GLN A 86 10.86 10.98 1.10
CA GLN A 86 10.40 9.84 1.90
C GLN A 86 9.74 10.25 3.22
N GLU A 87 10.33 11.20 3.93
CA GLU A 87 9.79 11.64 5.24
C GLU A 87 8.42 12.31 5.11
N GLN A 88 8.17 13.10 4.07
CA GLN A 88 6.87 13.77 3.88
C GLN A 88 5.77 12.78 3.48
N THR A 89 6.05 11.84 2.59
CA THR A 89 5.08 10.81 2.16
C THR A 89 4.68 9.88 3.31
N VAL A 90 5.65 9.41 4.10
CA VAL A 90 5.38 8.57 5.28
C VAL A 90 4.57 9.34 6.33
N GLN A 91 4.90 10.61 6.58
CA GLN A 91 4.15 11.45 7.53
C GLN A 91 2.71 11.74 7.06
N LEU A 92 2.47 11.96 5.78
CA LEU A 92 1.12 12.19 5.22
C LEU A 92 0.24 10.94 5.28
N ILE A 93 0.81 9.77 4.95
CA ILE A 93 0.08 8.49 5.02
C ILE A 93 -0.26 8.14 6.46
N TRP A 94 0.67 8.36 7.41
CA TRP A 94 0.41 8.09 8.82
C TRP A 94 -0.63 9.06 9.42
N LYS A 95 -0.57 10.35 9.08
CA LYS A 95 -1.54 11.35 9.56
C LYS A 95 -2.95 11.13 8.98
N SER A 96 -3.07 10.75 7.71
CA SER A 96 -4.37 10.45 7.08
C SER A 96 -4.95 9.09 7.49
N ALA A 97 -4.10 8.12 7.85
CA ALA A 97 -4.51 6.85 8.43
C ALA A 97 -5.17 7.01 9.82
N SER A 98 -4.82 8.05 10.58
CA SER A 98 -5.37 8.31 11.91
C SER A 98 -6.71 9.07 11.90
N LEU A 99 -7.12 9.66 10.77
CA LEU A 99 -8.38 10.43 10.66
C LEU A 99 -9.57 9.58 10.17
N ALA A 100 -9.41 8.26 10.09
CA ALA A 100 -10.50 7.34 9.75
C ALA A 100 -11.13 6.63 10.97
N ASP A 101 -10.74 7.00 12.20
CA ASP A 101 -11.29 6.47 13.46
C ASP A 101 -11.93 7.55 14.36
N VAL A 102 -12.61 8.56 13.78
CA VAL A 102 -13.57 9.45 14.49
C VAL A 102 -14.79 9.72 13.62
#